data_AF-A0A8E2WAM4-F1
#
_entry.id   AF-A0A8E2WAM4-F1
#
_cell.length_a   1.000
_cell.length_b   1.000
_cell.length_c   1.000
_cell.angle_alpha   90.00
_cell.angle_beta   90.00
_cell.angle_gamma   90.00
#
_symmetry.space_group_name_H-M   'P 1'
#
loop_
_entity.id
_entity.type
_entity.pdbx_description
1 polymer ?
#
loop_
_entity_poly.entity_id
_entity_poly.type
_entity_poly.pdbx_seq_one_letter_code
_entity_poly.pdbx_strand_id
1 'polypeptide(L)'
;MIRTQTIGDASPVSSLVRYDAACMALASAKSIDEVKDFHDKAEAMRAYARQAKNHQMEVDAAEIRIRAERRLGELIVAQKTTIGLNPGGRPKTSASRGQVPEQPTLSDVGVDRKMSARAQKMAAVPEGEFEAMVGDWRNRIEIENERVTVNLLKAGEKRMSRDQREAELAASQRALPTQKFGLILADPEWRFEPYSRETGMDRAADNHYPTSSLDAIMARDVASIAADDCILFLWATAPMLIEAICVLDAWGFAVLERDAEVGNLRPVKTDARYVTSFAWLKERIITGYWNRGKHEILLVATRGNPVAPDMYDPKLPSWFEGEAIMAPSGEHSAKPELFLDWIDKLWPNTPKIELNRRGPARPNWSAWGLEAELPPHDPETGEIIEGDQP
;
A
#
# COMPACT_ATOMS: atom_id res chain seq x y z
N MET A 1 15.47 60.48 -23.62
CA MET A 1 14.19 59.87 -24.04
C MET A 1 14.48 58.47 -24.58
N ILE A 2 14.43 57.45 -23.72
CA ILE A 2 14.44 56.04 -24.13
C ILE A 2 13.23 55.43 -23.42
N ARG A 3 12.22 55.04 -24.22
CA ARG A 3 10.99 54.41 -23.76
C ARG A 3 11.33 53.02 -23.22
N THR A 4 11.12 52.80 -21.93
CA THR A 4 10.95 51.46 -21.36
C THR A 4 9.61 50.91 -21.85
N GLN A 5 9.65 49.86 -22.67
CA GLN A 5 8.46 49.07 -22.99
C GLN A 5 8.10 48.24 -21.76
N THR A 6 6.91 48.48 -21.24
CA THR A 6 6.27 47.69 -20.19
C THR A 6 5.98 46.29 -20.75
N ILE A 7 6.52 45.27 -20.10
CA ILE A 7 6.14 43.87 -20.32
C ILE A 7 4.69 43.74 -19.85
N GLY A 8 3.77 43.44 -20.76
CA GLY A 8 2.34 43.34 -20.47
C GLY A 8 2.04 42.15 -19.56
N ASP A 9 1.28 42.41 -18.49
CA ASP A 9 0.68 41.39 -17.62
C ASP A 9 -0.27 40.50 -18.43
N ALA A 10 0.00 39.19 -18.45
CA ALA A 10 -0.87 38.20 -19.05
C ALA A 10 -2.05 37.92 -18.10
N SER A 11 -3.27 38.24 -18.53
CA SER A 11 -4.49 37.93 -17.76
C SER A 11 -4.73 36.41 -17.65
N PRO A 12 -5.43 35.92 -16.60
CA PRO A 12 -5.72 34.50 -16.39
C PRO A 12 -6.48 33.83 -17.55
N VAL A 13 -7.31 34.61 -18.26
CA VAL A 13 -8.02 34.14 -19.45
C VAL A 13 -7.04 33.91 -20.61
N SER A 14 -6.01 34.73 -20.73
CA SER A 14 -5.00 34.57 -21.79
C SER A 14 -4.06 33.38 -21.56
N SER A 15 -3.82 32.99 -20.30
CA SER A 15 -3.03 31.79 -19.98
C SER A 15 -3.79 30.50 -20.27
N LEU A 16 -5.08 30.42 -19.91
CA LEU A 16 -5.96 29.29 -20.24
C LEU A 16 -6.07 29.08 -21.75
N VAL A 17 -6.28 30.16 -22.52
CA VAL A 17 -6.35 30.08 -23.99
C VAL A 17 -5.05 29.57 -24.62
N ARG A 18 -3.89 29.93 -24.05
CA ARG A 18 -2.57 29.44 -24.53
C ARG A 18 -2.34 27.98 -24.16
N TYR A 19 -2.81 27.56 -22.99
CA TYR A 19 -2.79 26.17 -22.54
C TYR A 19 -3.63 25.28 -23.47
N ASP A 20 -4.89 25.64 -23.70
CA ASP A 20 -5.79 24.89 -24.58
C ASP A 20 -5.25 24.79 -26.01
N ALA A 21 -4.67 25.88 -26.52
CA ALA A 21 -4.01 25.91 -27.83
C ALA A 21 -2.80 24.95 -27.88
N ALA A 22 -2.01 24.87 -26.81
CA ALA A 22 -0.88 23.94 -26.73
C ALA A 22 -1.34 22.48 -26.70
N CYS A 23 -2.41 22.17 -25.94
CA CYS A 23 -3.00 20.84 -25.90
C CYS A 23 -3.56 20.41 -27.27
N MET A 24 -4.27 21.30 -27.97
CA MET A 24 -4.78 21.02 -29.32
C MET A 24 -3.64 20.81 -30.33
N ALA A 25 -2.61 21.65 -30.30
CA ALA A 25 -1.45 21.53 -31.18
C ALA A 25 -0.73 20.20 -30.95
N LEU A 26 -0.50 19.83 -29.69
CA LEU A 26 0.11 18.57 -29.32
C LEU A 26 -0.72 17.35 -29.77
N ALA A 27 -2.04 17.38 -29.61
CA ALA A 27 -2.92 16.30 -30.09
C ALA A 27 -2.86 16.14 -31.62
N SER A 28 -2.70 17.25 -32.34
CA SER A 28 -2.57 17.24 -33.81
C SER A 28 -1.20 16.82 -34.33
N ALA A 29 -0.18 16.76 -33.47
CA ALA A 29 1.19 16.44 -33.84
C ALA A 29 1.29 15.04 -34.47
N LYS A 30 2.06 14.94 -35.56
CA LYS A 30 2.12 13.72 -36.40
C LYS A 30 3.49 13.05 -36.39
N SER A 31 4.52 13.72 -35.88
CA SER A 31 5.88 13.22 -35.88
C SER A 31 6.50 13.22 -34.49
N ILE A 32 7.46 12.32 -34.27
CA ILE A 32 8.09 12.09 -32.98
C ILE A 32 8.92 13.30 -32.52
N ASP A 33 9.60 13.96 -33.46
CA ASP A 33 10.37 15.18 -33.26
C ASP A 33 9.49 16.36 -32.84
N GLU A 34 8.33 16.53 -33.46
CA GLU A 34 7.36 17.56 -33.09
C GLU A 34 6.86 17.37 -31.66
N VAL A 35 6.46 16.14 -31.30
CA VAL A 35 6.02 15.82 -29.93
C VAL A 35 7.16 15.97 -28.91
N LYS A 36 8.39 15.61 -29.28
CA LYS A 36 9.56 15.77 -28.41
C LYS A 36 9.88 17.24 -28.13
N ASP A 37 9.71 18.11 -29.13
CA ASP A 37 9.86 19.55 -28.96
C ASP A 37 8.81 20.13 -27.98
N PHE A 38 7.54 19.71 -28.10
CA PHE A 38 6.51 20.07 -27.10
C PHE A 38 6.88 19.59 -25.69
N HIS A 39 7.35 18.36 -25.56
CA HIS A 39 7.77 17.79 -24.28
C HIS A 39 8.90 18.61 -23.63
N ASP A 40 9.96 18.93 -24.39
CA ASP A 40 11.12 19.64 -23.85
C ASP A 40 10.79 21.10 -23.50
N LYS A 41 9.96 21.76 -24.31
CA LYS A 41 9.45 23.11 -24.03
C LYS A 41 8.61 23.13 -22.77
N ALA A 42 7.75 22.13 -22.56
CA ALA A 42 6.94 22.00 -21.36
C ALA A 42 7.82 21.82 -20.11
N GLU A 43 8.86 20.98 -20.17
CA GLU A 43 9.76 20.78 -19.03
C GLU A 43 10.59 22.04 -18.71
N ALA A 44 11.04 22.77 -19.74
CA ALA A 44 11.68 24.07 -19.55
C ALA A 44 10.73 25.10 -18.91
N MET A 45 9.49 25.18 -19.40
CA MET A 45 8.46 26.09 -18.86
C MET A 45 8.16 25.79 -17.40
N ARG A 46 8.06 24.52 -17.03
CA ARG A 46 7.86 24.07 -15.64
C ARG A 46 9.02 24.49 -14.74
N ALA A 47 10.26 24.36 -15.20
CA ALA A 47 11.43 24.80 -14.44
C ALA A 47 11.42 26.32 -14.19
N TYR A 48 11.05 27.12 -15.20
CA TYR A 48 10.89 28.57 -15.05
C TYR A 48 9.72 28.95 -14.14
N ALA A 49 8.58 28.26 -14.27
CA ALA A 49 7.40 28.48 -13.43
C ALA A 49 7.72 28.27 -11.95
N ARG A 50 8.46 27.20 -11.64
CA ARG A 50 8.91 26.89 -10.30
C ARG A 50 9.84 27.97 -9.71
N GLN A 51 10.78 28.48 -10.50
CA GLN A 51 11.65 29.59 -10.08
C GLN A 51 10.86 30.88 -9.84
N ALA A 52 9.85 31.14 -10.67
CA ALA A 52 8.96 32.29 -10.56
C ALA A 52 7.87 32.12 -9.49
N LYS A 53 7.78 30.95 -8.82
CA LYS A 53 6.70 30.57 -7.90
C LYS A 53 5.29 30.71 -8.52
N ASN A 54 5.18 30.49 -9.83
CA ASN A 54 3.91 30.47 -10.54
C ASN A 54 3.36 29.04 -10.58
N HIS A 55 2.55 28.70 -9.57
CA HIS A 55 2.02 27.34 -9.40
C HIS A 55 1.14 26.89 -10.58
N GLN A 56 0.24 27.77 -11.06
CA GLN A 56 -0.65 27.43 -12.17
C GLN A 56 0.13 27.08 -13.44
N MET A 57 1.15 27.88 -13.78
CA MET A 57 1.98 27.61 -14.95
C MET A 57 2.84 26.35 -14.77
N GLU A 58 3.22 26.00 -13.53
CA GLU A 58 3.94 24.76 -13.23
C GLU A 58 3.04 23.54 -13.48
N VAL A 59 1.77 23.60 -13.07
CA VAL A 59 0.75 22.56 -13.31
C VAL A 59 0.46 22.40 -14.80
N ASP A 60 0.15 23.50 -15.49
CA ASP A 60 -0.16 23.49 -16.92
C ASP A 60 0.99 22.88 -17.74
N ALA A 61 2.22 23.29 -17.45
CA ALA A 61 3.40 22.76 -18.12
C ALA A 61 3.64 21.27 -17.81
N ALA A 62 3.38 20.83 -16.58
CA ALA A 62 3.46 19.42 -16.23
C ALA A 62 2.41 18.57 -16.97
N GLU A 63 1.18 19.07 -17.13
CA GLU A 63 0.13 18.37 -17.88
C GLU A 63 0.48 18.24 -19.36
N ILE A 64 0.96 19.32 -19.99
CA ILE A 64 1.39 19.31 -21.40
C ILE A 64 2.49 18.26 -21.60
N ARG A 65 3.46 18.20 -20.68
CA ARG A 65 4.52 17.17 -20.71
C ARG A 65 3.97 15.76 -20.63
N ILE A 66 3.01 15.52 -19.72
CA ILE A 66 2.34 14.22 -19.53
C ILE A 66 1.60 13.80 -20.82
N ARG A 67 0.83 14.72 -21.42
CA ARG A 67 0.13 14.49 -22.68
C ARG A 67 1.12 14.23 -23.82
N ALA A 68 2.28 14.90 -23.81
CA ALA A 68 3.31 14.72 -24.82
C ALA A 68 4.00 13.35 -24.70
N GLU A 69 4.28 12.88 -23.49
CA GLU A 69 4.79 11.51 -23.26
C GLU A 69 3.79 10.46 -23.76
N ARG A 70 2.48 10.63 -23.54
CA ARG A 70 1.46 9.72 -24.09
C ARG A 70 1.45 9.74 -25.62
N ARG A 71 1.37 10.92 -26.23
CA ARG A 71 1.32 11.09 -27.69
C ARG A 71 2.56 10.51 -28.37
N LEU A 72 3.72 10.68 -27.75
CA LEU A 72 4.98 10.08 -28.18
C LEU A 72 4.86 8.55 -28.24
N GLY A 73 4.25 7.93 -27.22
CA GLY A 73 4.01 6.50 -27.18
C GLY A 73 3.11 6.01 -28.33
N GLU A 74 2.02 6.73 -28.59
CA GLU A 74 1.08 6.42 -29.69
C GLU A 74 1.80 6.43 -31.04
N LEU A 75 2.61 7.46 -31.31
CA LEU A 75 3.38 7.55 -32.55
C LEU A 75 4.45 6.46 -32.66
N ILE A 76 5.14 6.11 -31.57
CA ILE A 76 6.12 5.02 -31.57
C ILE A 76 5.45 3.68 -31.87
N VAL A 77 4.27 3.41 -31.29
CA VAL A 77 3.49 2.19 -31.56
C VAL A 77 3.02 2.18 -33.02
N ALA A 78 2.50 3.30 -33.54
CA ALA A 78 2.06 3.40 -34.92
C ALA A 78 3.21 3.21 -35.93
N GLN A 79 4.39 3.80 -35.65
CA GLN A 79 5.59 3.66 -36.47
C GLN A 79 6.09 2.20 -36.47
N LYS A 80 6.07 1.53 -35.31
CA LYS A 80 6.43 0.11 -35.18
C LYS A 80 5.53 -0.78 -36.03
N THR A 81 4.22 -0.51 -36.06
CA THR A 81 3.24 -1.29 -36.85
C THR A 81 3.37 -1.03 -38.36
N THR A 82 3.75 0.18 -38.77
CA THR A 82 3.74 0.59 -40.18
C THR A 82 5.07 0.34 -40.89
N ILE A 83 6.18 0.82 -40.33
CA ILE A 83 7.49 0.93 -41.00
C ILE A 83 8.55 0.01 -40.34
N GLY A 84 8.25 -0.48 -39.14
CA GLY A 84 9.24 -1.14 -38.27
C GLY A 84 10.15 -0.10 -37.58
N LEU A 85 10.76 -0.50 -36.45
CA LEU A 85 11.73 0.33 -35.74
C LEU A 85 13.14 -0.25 -35.93
N ASN A 86 14.11 0.61 -36.18
CA ASN A 86 15.52 0.22 -36.28
C ASN A 86 16.03 -0.22 -34.90
N PRO A 87 16.53 -1.47 -34.72
CA PRO A 87 16.78 -2.05 -33.39
C PRO A 87 18.00 -1.47 -32.63
N GLY A 88 18.72 -0.49 -33.18
CA GLY A 88 19.78 0.24 -32.48
C GLY A 88 20.84 -0.69 -31.87
N GLY A 89 21.40 -1.60 -32.67
CA GLY A 89 22.45 -2.53 -32.26
C GLY A 89 23.86 -2.04 -32.61
N ARG A 90 24.88 -2.49 -31.87
CA ARG A 90 26.30 -2.26 -32.20
C ARG A 90 26.59 -2.85 -33.60
N PRO A 91 27.27 -2.13 -34.51
CA PRO A 91 27.51 -2.63 -35.87
C PRO A 91 28.27 -3.96 -35.84
N LYS A 92 27.75 -4.98 -36.51
CA LYS A 92 28.56 -6.16 -36.84
C LYS A 92 29.56 -5.74 -37.90
N THR A 93 30.85 -5.87 -37.60
CA THR A 93 31.94 -5.74 -38.57
C THR A 93 31.86 -6.86 -39.60
N SER A 94 31.04 -6.69 -40.63
CA SER A 94 31.17 -7.45 -41.87
C SER A 94 30.63 -6.61 -43.02
N ALA A 95 31.54 -6.24 -43.92
CA ALA A 95 31.24 -5.48 -45.10
C ALA A 95 30.34 -6.29 -46.06
N SER A 96 29.12 -5.79 -46.28
CA SER A 96 28.47 -5.91 -47.59
C SER A 96 27.72 -4.61 -47.88
N ARG A 97 28.07 -3.99 -49.00
CA ARG A 97 27.42 -2.78 -49.53
C ARG A 97 26.04 -3.16 -50.06
N GLY A 98 25.01 -2.86 -49.28
CA GLY A 98 23.66 -2.61 -49.76
C GLY A 98 23.15 -1.39 -48.99
N GLN A 99 22.82 -0.30 -49.68
CA GLN A 99 22.15 0.86 -49.06
C GLN A 99 20.78 0.41 -48.57
N VAL A 100 20.69 0.03 -47.31
CA VAL A 100 19.42 -0.01 -46.57
C VAL A 100 19.12 1.45 -46.24
N PRO A 101 17.90 1.97 -46.53
CA PRO A 101 17.52 3.32 -46.11
C PRO A 101 17.77 3.47 -44.62
N GLU A 102 18.57 4.47 -44.25
CA GLU A 102 18.97 4.74 -42.88
C GLU A 102 17.73 5.21 -42.11
N GLN A 103 17.01 4.26 -41.51
CA GLN A 103 15.83 4.57 -40.72
C GLN A 103 16.26 5.31 -39.44
N PRO A 104 15.75 6.54 -39.20
CA PRO A 104 16.08 7.32 -38.01
C PRO A 104 15.82 6.51 -36.74
N THR A 105 16.78 6.51 -35.83
CA THR A 105 16.60 5.87 -34.53
C THR A 105 15.91 6.83 -33.57
N LEU A 106 15.19 6.31 -32.57
CA LEU A 106 14.55 7.14 -31.54
C LEU A 106 15.58 7.99 -30.78
N SER A 107 16.82 7.49 -30.65
CA SER A 107 17.93 8.24 -30.07
C SER A 107 18.36 9.45 -30.89
N ASP A 108 18.23 9.42 -32.22
CA ASP A 108 18.59 10.54 -33.09
C ASP A 108 17.67 11.75 -32.87
N VAL A 109 16.47 11.49 -32.36
CA VAL A 109 15.47 12.51 -31.98
C VAL A 109 15.50 12.81 -30.49
N GLY A 110 16.53 12.34 -29.76
CA GLY A 110 16.70 12.58 -28.33
C GLY A 110 15.72 11.82 -27.43
N VAL A 111 15.06 10.78 -27.93
CA VAL A 111 14.20 9.88 -27.14
C VAL A 111 15.01 8.70 -26.66
N ASP A 112 15.33 8.67 -25.36
CA ASP A 112 16.05 7.55 -24.76
C ASP A 112 15.15 6.32 -24.53
N ARG A 113 15.77 5.18 -24.23
CA ARG A 113 15.07 3.91 -23.97
C ARG A 113 14.08 3.99 -22.80
N LYS A 114 14.39 4.76 -21.74
CA LYS A 114 13.54 4.87 -20.55
C LYS A 114 12.30 5.72 -20.85
N MET A 115 12.48 6.82 -21.57
CA MET A 115 11.42 7.68 -22.06
C MET A 115 10.50 6.92 -23.02
N SER A 116 11.07 6.20 -24.00
CA SER A 116 10.31 5.36 -24.93
C SER A 116 9.46 4.30 -24.22
N ALA A 117 10.04 3.57 -23.25
CA ALA A 117 9.31 2.56 -22.49
C ALA A 117 8.15 3.16 -21.66
N ARG A 118 8.36 4.35 -21.07
CA ARG A 118 7.31 5.06 -20.32
C ARG A 118 6.21 5.58 -21.23
N ALA A 119 6.59 6.20 -22.34
CA ALA A 119 5.67 6.73 -23.34
C ALA A 119 4.75 5.62 -23.89
N GLN A 120 5.30 4.46 -24.25
CA GLN A 120 4.52 3.31 -24.72
C GLN A 120 3.54 2.79 -23.65
N LYS A 121 3.93 2.77 -22.36
CA LYS A 121 3.00 2.44 -21.28
C LYS A 121 1.86 3.44 -21.17
N MET A 122 2.15 4.75 -21.33
CA MET A 122 1.12 5.79 -21.28
C MET A 122 0.13 5.67 -22.44
N ALA A 123 0.62 5.32 -23.63
CA ALA A 123 -0.22 5.10 -24.80
C ALA A 123 -1.10 3.83 -24.70
N ALA A 124 -0.68 2.83 -23.92
CA ALA A 124 -1.45 1.62 -23.72
C ALA A 124 -2.69 1.81 -22.82
N VAL A 125 -2.74 2.88 -22.01
CA VAL A 125 -3.89 3.21 -21.16
C VAL A 125 -5.05 3.70 -22.03
N PRO A 126 -6.28 3.18 -21.89
CA PRO A 126 -7.45 3.69 -22.58
C PRO A 126 -7.63 5.21 -22.40
N GLU A 127 -8.12 5.91 -23.42
CA GLU A 127 -8.22 7.39 -23.41
C GLU A 127 -9.08 7.91 -22.25
N GLY A 128 -10.24 7.30 -22.00
CA GLY A 128 -11.12 7.70 -20.90
C GLY A 128 -10.47 7.53 -19.51
N GLU A 129 -9.70 6.46 -19.31
CA GLU A 129 -8.96 6.24 -18.06
C GLU A 129 -7.83 7.25 -17.90
N PHE A 130 -7.13 7.59 -18.98
CA PHE A 130 -6.07 8.57 -18.95
C PHE A 130 -6.57 9.97 -18.63
N GLU A 131 -7.68 10.42 -19.23
CA GLU A 131 -8.27 11.72 -18.91
C GLU A 131 -8.75 11.78 -17.45
N ALA A 132 -9.32 10.68 -16.92
CA ALA A 132 -9.67 10.60 -15.50
C ALA A 132 -8.43 10.70 -14.60
N MET A 133 -7.33 10.00 -14.93
CA MET A 133 -6.08 10.07 -14.17
C MET A 133 -5.45 11.47 -14.18
N VAL A 134 -5.50 12.17 -15.31
CA VAL A 134 -4.99 13.54 -15.46
C VAL A 134 -5.86 14.53 -14.69
N GLY A 135 -7.19 14.41 -14.78
CA GLY A 135 -8.14 15.23 -14.03
C GLY A 135 -7.99 15.06 -12.51
N ASP A 136 -7.92 13.82 -12.03
CA ASP A 136 -7.67 13.51 -10.61
C ASP A 136 -6.36 14.14 -10.12
N TRP A 137 -5.31 14.05 -10.94
CA TRP A 137 -4.01 14.62 -10.62
C TRP A 137 -4.03 16.14 -10.54
N ARG A 138 -4.70 16.79 -11.49
CA ARG A 138 -4.82 18.25 -11.52
C ARG A 138 -5.60 18.77 -10.32
N ASN A 139 -6.71 18.11 -9.99
CA ASN A 139 -7.51 18.43 -8.81
C ASN A 139 -6.69 18.36 -7.52
N ARG A 140 -5.85 17.33 -7.34
CA ARG A 140 -4.98 17.25 -6.15
C ARG A 140 -3.98 18.39 -6.07
N ILE A 141 -3.33 18.75 -7.18
CA ILE A 141 -2.37 19.86 -7.12
C ILE A 141 -3.05 21.21 -6.82
N GLU A 142 -4.23 21.45 -7.39
CA GLU A 142 -4.96 22.70 -7.19
C GLU A 142 -5.64 22.79 -5.81
N ILE A 143 -6.16 21.69 -5.28
CA ILE A 143 -6.93 21.66 -4.02
C ILE A 143 -6.04 21.32 -2.81
N GLU A 144 -5.09 20.39 -2.97
CA GLU A 144 -4.29 19.81 -1.88
C GLU A 144 -2.87 20.43 -1.80
N ASN A 145 -2.53 21.35 -2.73
CA ASN A 145 -1.23 22.03 -2.82
C ASN A 145 -0.04 21.03 -2.98
N GLU A 146 -0.31 19.92 -3.68
CA GLU A 146 0.64 18.83 -3.95
C GLU A 146 1.86 19.33 -4.77
N ARG A 147 3.01 18.66 -4.62
CA ARG A 147 4.18 18.95 -5.46
C ARG A 147 3.91 18.49 -6.90
N VAL A 148 4.27 19.34 -7.86
CA VAL A 148 4.18 19.02 -9.31
C VAL A 148 5.28 18.03 -9.72
N THR A 149 5.32 16.83 -9.16
CA THR A 149 6.25 15.74 -9.52
C THR A 149 5.50 14.43 -9.58
N VAL A 150 5.04 14.02 -10.77
CA VAL A 150 4.16 12.84 -10.86
C VAL A 150 4.59 11.86 -11.93
N ASN A 151 4.67 10.58 -11.52
CA ASN A 151 4.65 9.42 -12.39
C ASN A 151 3.23 8.83 -12.35
N LEU A 152 2.34 9.40 -13.18
CA LEU A 152 0.90 9.15 -13.17
C LEU A 152 0.55 7.67 -13.27
N LEU A 153 1.27 6.95 -14.13
CA LEU A 153 1.07 5.53 -14.35
C LEU A 153 1.29 4.72 -13.08
N LYS A 154 2.42 4.93 -12.40
CA LYS A 154 2.76 4.15 -11.21
C LYS A 154 1.79 4.43 -10.04
N ALA A 155 1.31 5.67 -9.92
CA ALA A 155 0.35 6.05 -8.88
C ALA A 155 -1.04 5.48 -9.18
N GLY A 156 -1.51 5.55 -10.43
CA GLY A 156 -2.79 4.99 -10.87
C GLY A 156 -2.83 3.46 -10.79
N GLU A 157 -1.80 2.78 -11.30
CA GLU A 157 -1.67 1.30 -11.23
C GLU A 157 -1.73 0.80 -9.79
N LYS A 158 -1.02 1.46 -8.86
CA LYS A 158 -1.04 1.11 -7.44
C LYS A 158 -2.40 1.36 -6.79
N ARG A 159 -3.09 2.45 -7.14
CA ARG A 159 -4.42 2.74 -6.61
C ARG A 159 -5.43 1.67 -7.03
N MET A 160 -5.52 1.39 -8.33
CA MET A 160 -6.45 0.37 -8.85
C MET A 160 -6.16 -1.02 -8.26
N SER A 161 -4.88 -1.38 -8.13
CA SER A 161 -4.49 -2.65 -7.49
C SER A 161 -4.88 -2.70 -6.01
N ARG A 162 -4.93 -1.57 -5.31
CA ARG A 162 -5.35 -1.50 -3.89
C ARG A 162 -6.86 -1.61 -3.77
N ASP A 163 -7.59 -0.85 -4.59
CA ASP A 163 -9.06 -0.84 -4.58
C ASP A 163 -9.61 -2.24 -4.92
N GLN A 164 -8.99 -2.93 -5.89
CA GLN A 164 -9.34 -4.32 -6.21
C GLN A 164 -9.11 -5.27 -5.02
N ARG A 165 -7.98 -5.15 -4.33
CA ARG A 165 -7.65 -5.98 -3.16
C ARG A 165 -8.54 -5.69 -1.96
N GLU A 166 -8.91 -4.43 -1.75
CA GLU A 166 -9.89 -4.06 -0.72
C GLU A 166 -11.26 -4.67 -1.01
N ALA A 167 -11.69 -4.65 -2.29
CA ALA A 167 -12.92 -5.31 -2.71
C ALA A 167 -12.86 -6.84 -2.53
N GLU A 168 -11.72 -7.47 -2.83
CA GLU A 168 -11.48 -8.89 -2.58
C GLU A 168 -11.55 -9.23 -1.08
N LEU A 169 -10.96 -8.41 -0.21
CA LEU A 169 -11.06 -8.56 1.25
C LEU A 169 -12.49 -8.42 1.75
N ALA A 170 -13.22 -7.40 1.28
CA ALA A 170 -14.60 -7.19 1.65
C ALA A 170 -15.50 -8.37 1.23
N ALA A 171 -15.27 -8.93 0.04
CA ALA A 171 -16.01 -10.08 -0.45
C ALA A 171 -15.68 -11.40 0.28
N SER A 172 -14.53 -11.46 0.94
CA SER A 172 -13.99 -12.66 1.60
C SER A 172 -14.00 -12.58 3.13
N GLN A 173 -14.63 -11.55 3.70
CA GLN A 173 -14.94 -11.49 5.13
C GLN A 173 -15.87 -12.63 5.50
N ARG A 174 -15.27 -13.73 5.93
CA ARG A 174 -15.94 -14.92 6.44
C ARG A 174 -16.47 -14.63 7.84
N ALA A 175 -17.64 -15.19 8.17
CA ALA A 175 -18.13 -15.18 9.54
C ALA A 175 -17.10 -15.82 10.47
N LEU A 176 -17.01 -15.33 11.71
CA LEU A 176 -16.25 -15.99 12.76
C LEU A 176 -16.92 -17.34 13.10
N PRO A 177 -16.14 -18.34 13.54
CA PRO A 177 -16.70 -19.63 13.95
C PRO A 177 -17.60 -19.47 15.19
N THR A 178 -18.45 -20.45 15.46
CA THR A 178 -19.32 -20.45 16.65
C THR A 178 -18.65 -21.05 17.89
N GLN A 179 -17.56 -21.80 17.71
CA GLN A 179 -16.79 -22.39 18.81
C GLN A 179 -16.19 -21.31 19.72
N LYS A 180 -16.20 -21.58 21.04
CA LYS A 180 -15.55 -20.74 22.05
C LYS A 180 -14.10 -21.17 22.29
N PHE A 181 -13.21 -20.21 22.42
CA PHE A 181 -11.77 -20.44 22.62
C PHE A 181 -11.31 -19.84 23.95
N GLY A 182 -10.47 -20.60 24.67
CA GLY A 182 -9.78 -20.11 25.86
C GLY A 182 -8.53 -19.28 25.51
N LEU A 183 -8.08 -19.35 24.26
CA LEU A 183 -6.96 -18.56 23.76
C LEU A 183 -7.19 -18.12 22.32
N ILE A 184 -7.00 -16.82 22.08
CA ILE A 184 -7.10 -16.21 20.76
C ILE A 184 -5.75 -15.53 20.46
N LEU A 185 -5.14 -15.89 19.32
CA LEU A 185 -4.03 -15.12 18.75
C LEU A 185 -4.55 -14.36 17.54
N ALA A 186 -4.28 -13.06 17.46
CA ALA A 186 -4.69 -12.22 16.34
C ALA A 186 -3.53 -11.39 15.81
N ASP A 187 -3.37 -11.36 14.49
CA ASP A 187 -2.52 -10.42 13.75
C ASP A 187 -3.37 -9.60 12.77
N PRO A 188 -4.12 -8.59 13.25
CA PRO A 188 -4.98 -7.81 12.37
C PRO A 188 -4.20 -7.19 11.22
N GLU A 189 -4.85 -7.12 10.06
CA GLU A 189 -4.29 -6.52 8.86
C GLU A 189 -4.37 -4.98 8.93
N TRP A 190 -3.59 -4.40 9.84
CA TRP A 190 -3.57 -2.98 10.18
C TRP A 190 -3.36 -2.09 8.95
N ARG A 191 -4.32 -1.19 8.69
CA ARG A 191 -4.12 -0.09 7.75
C ARG A 191 -3.35 1.04 8.43
N PHE A 192 -2.22 1.41 7.84
CA PHE A 192 -1.45 2.58 8.25
C PHE A 192 -1.83 3.79 7.42
N GLU A 193 -2.27 4.85 8.09
CA GLU A 193 -2.43 6.14 7.44
C GLU A 193 -1.09 6.88 7.43
N PRO A 194 -0.45 7.09 6.26
CA PRO A 194 0.75 7.90 6.22
C PRO A 194 0.40 9.38 6.45
N TYR A 195 1.38 10.14 6.95
CA TYR A 195 1.24 11.59 7.17
C TYR A 195 0.80 12.36 5.92
N SER A 196 1.17 11.85 4.74
CA SER A 196 0.73 12.35 3.45
C SER A 196 0.42 11.13 2.58
N ARG A 197 -0.82 11.00 2.14
CA ARG A 197 -1.20 9.98 1.15
C ARG A 197 -0.57 10.27 -0.23
N GLU A 198 -0.21 11.51 -0.51
CA GLU A 198 0.49 11.88 -1.76
C GLU A 198 1.91 11.29 -1.82
N THR A 199 2.69 11.45 -0.75
CA THR A 199 4.13 11.13 -0.74
C THR A 199 4.50 9.89 0.06
N GLY A 200 3.61 9.43 0.95
CA GLY A 200 3.84 8.30 1.85
C GLY A 200 3.32 6.97 1.34
N MET A 201 2.43 6.98 0.33
CA MET A 201 1.75 5.75 -0.11
C MET A 201 2.66 4.76 -0.79
N ASP A 202 3.83 5.18 -1.28
CA ASP A 202 4.80 4.26 -1.87
C ASP A 202 5.28 3.17 -0.89
N ARG A 203 5.17 3.42 0.42
CA ARG A 203 5.58 2.50 1.50
C ARG A 203 4.40 1.94 2.30
N ALA A 204 3.16 2.19 1.87
CA ALA A 204 1.96 1.69 2.54
C ALA A 204 1.88 0.16 2.45
N ALA A 205 1.48 -0.47 3.55
CA ALA A 205 1.27 -1.93 3.63
C ALA A 205 0.25 -2.40 2.59
N ASP A 206 -0.78 -1.59 2.33
CA ASP A 206 -1.85 -1.80 1.36
C ASP A 206 -1.33 -2.10 -0.06
N ASN A 207 -0.12 -1.67 -0.42
CA ASN A 207 0.49 -2.00 -1.70
C ASN A 207 0.87 -3.49 -1.82
N HIS A 208 0.92 -4.22 -0.71
CA HIS A 208 1.41 -5.59 -0.64
C HIS A 208 0.30 -6.60 -0.33
N TYR A 209 -0.62 -6.27 0.58
CA TYR A 209 -1.75 -7.12 0.97
C TYR A 209 -2.95 -6.24 1.35
N PRO A 210 -4.20 -6.77 1.30
CA PRO A 210 -5.38 -6.03 1.75
C PRO A 210 -5.28 -5.65 3.23
N THR A 211 -5.73 -4.45 3.60
CA THR A 211 -5.74 -3.98 4.99
C THR A 211 -7.11 -3.44 5.38
N SER A 212 -7.43 -3.54 6.67
CA SER A 212 -8.68 -3.07 7.26
C SER A 212 -8.47 -1.78 8.03
N SER A 213 -9.45 -0.88 7.98
CA SER A 213 -9.49 0.30 8.86
C SER A 213 -9.61 -0.13 10.33
N LEU A 214 -9.24 0.78 11.25
CA LEU A 214 -9.40 0.53 12.68
C LEU A 214 -10.85 0.19 13.04
N ASP A 215 -11.82 0.94 12.52
CA ASP A 215 -13.24 0.69 12.78
C ASP A 215 -13.70 -0.69 12.32
N ALA A 216 -13.22 -1.15 11.15
CA ALA A 216 -13.54 -2.48 10.64
C ALA A 216 -12.92 -3.59 11.51
N ILE A 217 -11.72 -3.37 12.06
CA ILE A 217 -11.09 -4.31 12.99
C ILE A 217 -11.85 -4.34 14.32
N MET A 218 -12.19 -3.18 14.88
CA MET A 218 -12.95 -3.06 16.13
C MET A 218 -14.36 -3.67 16.02
N ALA A 219 -14.99 -3.58 14.85
CA ALA A 219 -16.32 -4.13 14.61
C ALA A 219 -16.38 -5.66 14.55
N ARG A 220 -15.24 -6.36 14.52
CA ARG A 220 -15.22 -7.83 14.56
C ARG A 220 -15.74 -8.32 15.89
N ASP A 221 -16.71 -9.22 15.86
CA ASP A 221 -17.30 -9.82 17.05
C ASP A 221 -16.41 -10.91 17.67
N VAL A 222 -15.16 -10.57 17.99
CA VAL A 222 -14.21 -11.50 18.64
C VAL A 222 -14.70 -11.88 20.05
N ALA A 223 -15.48 -11.01 20.69
CA ALA A 223 -16.10 -11.29 21.98
C ALA A 223 -17.03 -12.52 21.94
N SER A 224 -17.72 -12.78 20.81
CA SER A 224 -18.60 -13.94 20.68
C SER A 224 -17.88 -15.27 20.48
N ILE A 225 -16.57 -15.28 20.19
CA ILE A 225 -15.76 -16.50 20.14
C ILE A 225 -14.84 -16.68 21.35
N ALA A 226 -14.76 -15.69 22.24
CA ALA A 226 -14.05 -15.82 23.50
C ALA A 226 -14.87 -16.64 24.52
N ALA A 227 -14.21 -17.58 25.19
CA ALA A 227 -14.73 -18.20 26.42
C ALA A 227 -14.78 -17.18 27.57
N ASP A 228 -15.47 -17.51 28.66
CA ASP A 228 -15.57 -16.63 29.85
C ASP A 228 -14.17 -16.35 30.43
N ASP A 229 -13.34 -17.40 30.51
CA ASP A 229 -11.92 -17.31 30.82
C ASP A 229 -11.11 -17.41 29.53
N CYS A 230 -10.60 -16.27 29.05
CA CYS A 230 -9.93 -16.22 27.75
C CYS A 230 -8.70 -15.32 27.77
N ILE A 231 -7.67 -15.73 27.03
CA ILE A 231 -6.44 -14.96 26.79
C ILE A 231 -6.44 -14.48 25.33
N LEU A 232 -6.25 -13.18 25.14
CA LEU A 232 -6.00 -12.59 23.83
C LEU A 232 -4.53 -12.20 23.71
N PHE A 233 -3.89 -12.75 22.69
CA PHE A 233 -2.62 -12.32 22.16
C PHE A 233 -2.87 -11.46 20.91
N LEU A 234 -2.58 -10.17 20.97
CA LEU A 234 -2.85 -9.22 19.89
C LEU A 234 -1.56 -8.61 19.36
N TRP A 235 -1.18 -8.94 18.13
CA TRP A 235 -0.06 -8.30 17.46
C TRP A 235 -0.39 -6.87 17.06
N ALA A 236 0.54 -5.97 17.34
CA ALA A 236 0.53 -4.59 16.89
C ALA A 236 1.95 -4.17 16.50
N THR A 237 2.07 -3.29 15.50
CA THR A 237 3.33 -2.58 15.33
C THR A 237 3.46 -1.48 16.38
N ALA A 238 4.68 -1.06 16.71
CA ALA A 238 4.92 0.01 17.68
C ALA A 238 4.07 1.28 17.48
N PRO A 239 3.89 1.83 16.25
CA PRO A 239 3.03 2.98 16.04
C PRO A 239 1.52 2.70 16.16
N MET A 240 1.07 1.44 16.12
CA MET A 240 -0.36 1.07 16.28
C MET A 240 -0.74 0.76 17.72
N LEU A 241 0.11 1.10 18.70
CA LEU A 241 -0.14 0.72 20.09
C LEU A 241 -1.47 1.27 20.61
N ILE A 242 -1.79 2.53 20.31
CA ILE A 242 -3.03 3.16 20.80
C ILE A 242 -4.25 2.51 20.15
N GLU A 243 -4.18 2.27 18.86
CA GLU A 243 -5.20 1.58 18.07
C GLU A 243 -5.43 0.16 18.57
N ALA A 244 -4.37 -0.57 18.90
CA ALA A 244 -4.47 -1.90 19.48
C ALA A 244 -5.13 -1.88 20.86
N ILE A 245 -4.88 -0.85 21.69
CA ILE A 245 -5.59 -0.65 22.95
C ILE A 245 -7.09 -0.39 22.73
N CYS A 246 -7.48 0.36 21.69
CA CYS A 246 -8.89 0.50 21.30
C CYS A 246 -9.52 -0.82 20.86
N VAL A 247 -8.76 -1.66 20.13
CA VAL A 247 -9.22 -3.00 19.73
C VAL A 247 -9.41 -3.92 20.94
N LEU A 248 -8.53 -3.87 21.94
CA LEU A 248 -8.74 -4.60 23.19
C LEU A 248 -10.06 -4.24 23.86
N ASP A 249 -10.39 -2.94 23.90
CA ASP A 249 -11.66 -2.45 24.47
C ASP A 249 -12.87 -2.95 23.65
N ALA A 250 -12.84 -2.74 22.33
CA ALA A 250 -13.91 -3.14 21.42
C ALA A 250 -14.19 -4.66 21.44
N TRP A 251 -13.14 -5.48 21.57
CA TRP A 251 -13.27 -6.94 21.65
C TRP A 251 -13.54 -7.44 23.08
N GLY A 252 -13.63 -6.53 24.07
CA GLY A 252 -13.93 -6.80 25.47
C GLY A 252 -12.82 -7.56 26.20
N PHE A 253 -11.57 -7.23 25.91
CA PHE A 253 -10.35 -7.64 26.63
C PHE A 253 -9.70 -6.48 27.40
N ALA A 254 -10.28 -5.29 27.32
CA ALA A 254 -10.08 -4.17 28.22
C ALA A 254 -11.42 -3.43 28.36
N VAL A 255 -11.55 -2.58 29.37
CA VAL A 255 -12.67 -1.62 29.47
C VAL A 255 -12.08 -0.25 29.73
N LEU A 256 -12.30 0.68 28.81
CA LEU A 256 -11.79 2.04 28.86
C LEU A 256 -12.95 3.04 28.94
N GLU A 257 -12.93 3.88 29.96
CA GLU A 257 -13.94 4.93 30.13
C GLU A 257 -13.28 6.30 30.19
N ARG A 258 -13.97 7.32 29.67
CA ARG A 258 -13.64 8.70 29.99
C ARG A 258 -14.34 9.09 31.27
N ASP A 259 -13.55 9.52 32.25
CA ASP A 259 -14.09 10.13 33.45
C ASP A 259 -14.92 11.37 33.06
N ALA A 260 -16.17 11.42 33.52
CA ALA A 260 -17.12 12.47 33.14
C ALA A 260 -16.79 13.85 33.75
N GLU A 261 -16.06 13.90 34.86
CA GLU A 261 -15.71 15.15 35.54
C GLU A 261 -14.42 15.74 35.00
N VAL A 262 -13.38 14.91 34.84
CA VAL A 262 -12.04 15.38 34.44
C VAL A 262 -11.69 15.10 32.98
N GLY A 263 -12.50 14.29 32.26
CA GLY A 263 -12.30 13.97 30.84
C GLY A 263 -11.18 12.97 30.53
N ASN A 264 -10.49 12.48 31.57
CA ASN A 264 -9.36 11.55 31.45
C ASN A 264 -9.83 10.17 31.01
N LEU A 265 -9.10 9.55 30.08
CA LEU A 265 -9.28 8.14 29.76
C LEU A 265 -8.67 7.29 30.88
N ARG A 266 -9.43 6.32 31.40
CA ARG A 266 -8.98 5.40 32.45
C ARG A 266 -9.41 3.97 32.17
N PRO A 267 -8.58 2.96 32.52
CA PRO A 267 -9.04 1.59 32.57
C PRO A 267 -10.02 1.40 33.73
N VAL A 268 -11.12 0.70 33.47
CA VAL A 268 -12.06 0.25 34.49
C VAL A 268 -11.56 -1.09 35.01
N LYS A 269 -11.52 -1.25 36.34
CA LYS A 269 -11.21 -2.55 36.95
C LYS A 269 -12.39 -3.49 36.71
N THR A 270 -12.26 -4.36 35.73
CA THR A 270 -13.19 -5.44 35.42
C THR A 270 -12.44 -6.76 35.31
N ASP A 271 -13.13 -7.83 34.92
CA ASP A 271 -12.54 -9.10 34.54
C ASP A 271 -11.82 -9.05 33.18
N ALA A 272 -12.06 -8.01 32.37
CA ALA A 272 -11.36 -7.73 31.12
C ALA A 272 -10.22 -6.70 31.33
N ARG A 273 -8.98 -7.10 31.07
CA ARG A 273 -7.81 -6.22 31.25
C ARG A 273 -6.65 -6.55 30.32
N TYR A 274 -5.94 -5.50 29.89
CA TYR A 274 -4.56 -5.61 29.45
C TYR A 274 -3.67 -6.07 30.61
N VAL A 275 -2.79 -7.04 30.36
CA VAL A 275 -1.91 -7.66 31.37
C VAL A 275 -0.46 -7.24 31.15
N THR A 276 0.08 -7.51 29.96
CA THR A 276 1.50 -7.30 29.64
C THR A 276 1.71 -7.33 28.12
N SER A 277 2.95 -7.17 27.67
CA SER A 277 3.31 -7.31 26.26
C SER A 277 4.65 -7.99 26.09
N PHE A 278 4.82 -8.69 24.97
CA PHE A 278 6.13 -9.08 24.46
C PHE A 278 6.62 -8.11 23.39
N ALA A 279 7.93 -7.92 23.30
CA ALA A 279 8.59 -7.20 22.22
C ALA A 279 9.33 -8.18 21.31
N TRP A 280 8.90 -8.29 20.05
CA TRP A 280 9.61 -9.06 19.04
C TRP A 280 10.61 -8.15 18.32
N LEU A 281 11.90 -8.31 18.59
CA LEU A 281 12.94 -7.47 17.99
C LEU A 281 13.26 -7.96 16.57
N LYS A 282 13.13 -7.05 15.60
CA LYS A 282 13.39 -7.31 14.19
C LYS A 282 14.87 -7.15 13.87
N GLU A 283 15.39 -8.02 13.00
CA GLU A 283 16.75 -7.90 12.48
C GLU A 283 16.91 -6.64 11.61
N ARG A 284 15.94 -6.42 10.71
CA ARG A 284 15.91 -5.27 9.82
C ARG A 284 15.21 -4.09 10.48
N ILE A 285 15.85 -2.94 10.33
CA ILE A 285 15.27 -1.66 10.70
C ILE A 285 14.12 -1.34 9.75
N ILE A 286 12.92 -1.12 10.29
CA ILE A 286 11.73 -0.72 9.55
C ILE A 286 11.54 0.80 9.55
N THR A 287 10.58 1.26 8.76
CA THR A 287 10.22 2.66 8.62
C THR A 287 9.77 3.27 9.95
N GLY A 288 9.89 4.60 10.04
CA GLY A 288 9.47 5.37 11.21
C GLY A 288 9.87 6.84 11.06
N TYR A 289 9.06 7.72 11.66
CA TYR A 289 9.18 9.18 11.54
C TYR A 289 10.06 9.80 12.64
N TRP A 290 9.88 9.35 13.89
CA TRP A 290 10.62 9.86 15.06
C TRP A 290 11.89 9.05 15.36
N ASN A 291 11.75 7.73 15.30
CA ASN A 291 12.84 6.77 15.35
C ASN A 291 12.57 5.69 14.31
N ARG A 292 13.59 4.89 13.99
CA ARG A 292 13.37 3.73 13.14
C ARG A 292 12.85 2.56 13.97
N GLY A 293 11.83 1.87 13.48
CA GLY A 293 11.29 0.71 14.18
C GLY A 293 12.28 -0.46 14.12
N LYS A 294 12.40 -1.18 15.23
CA LYS A 294 13.20 -2.41 15.33
C LYS A 294 12.45 -3.49 16.13
N HIS A 295 11.15 -3.31 16.33
CA HIS A 295 10.33 -4.29 17.04
C HIS A 295 8.85 -4.18 16.66
N GLU A 296 8.14 -5.27 16.90
CA GLU A 296 6.68 -5.31 17.01
C GLU A 296 6.28 -5.74 18.43
N ILE A 297 5.03 -5.48 18.78
CA ILE A 297 4.49 -5.68 20.12
C ILE A 297 3.43 -6.78 20.03
N LEU A 298 3.51 -7.76 20.92
CA LEU A 298 2.45 -8.73 21.14
C LEU A 298 1.80 -8.42 22.48
N LEU A 299 0.64 -7.78 22.46
CA LEU A 299 -0.12 -7.47 23.66
C LEU A 299 -0.76 -8.75 24.20
N VAL A 300 -0.79 -8.88 25.53
CA VAL A 300 -1.47 -9.95 26.25
C VAL A 300 -2.56 -9.31 27.09
N ALA A 301 -3.79 -9.70 26.84
CA ALA A 301 -4.95 -9.28 27.59
C ALA A 301 -5.79 -10.49 27.98
N THR A 302 -6.59 -10.36 29.03
CA THR A 302 -7.41 -11.45 29.56
C THR A 302 -8.82 -10.96 29.81
N ARG A 303 -9.79 -11.85 29.60
CA ARG A 303 -11.16 -11.75 30.13
C ARG A 303 -11.36 -12.87 31.14
N GLY A 304 -12.08 -12.60 32.22
CA GLY A 304 -12.30 -13.56 33.30
C GLY A 304 -11.05 -13.79 34.15
N ASN A 305 -10.82 -15.05 34.49
CA ASN A 305 -9.69 -15.53 35.29
C ASN A 305 -9.01 -16.76 34.64
N PRO A 306 -8.48 -16.62 33.41
CA PRO A 306 -7.79 -17.71 32.74
C PRO A 306 -6.54 -18.14 33.51
N VAL A 307 -6.19 -19.42 33.37
CA VAL A 307 -5.03 -19.99 34.04
C VAL A 307 -3.76 -19.32 33.50
N ALA A 308 -3.10 -18.56 34.36
CA ALA A 308 -1.78 -18.00 34.08
C ALA A 308 -0.78 -19.15 33.90
N PRO A 309 0.15 -19.04 32.95
CA PRO A 309 1.09 -20.11 32.68
C PRO A 309 2.04 -20.27 33.87
N ASP A 310 2.47 -21.51 34.13
CA ASP A 310 3.53 -21.75 35.10
C ASP A 310 4.84 -21.13 34.58
N MET A 311 5.31 -20.09 35.25
CA MET A 311 6.53 -19.35 34.91
C MET A 311 7.80 -20.03 35.45
N TYR A 312 7.69 -21.22 36.07
CA TYR A 312 8.84 -22.02 36.46
C TYR A 312 9.38 -22.83 35.26
N ASP A 313 10.32 -22.19 34.56
CA ASP A 313 11.37 -22.76 33.71
C ASP A 313 11.00 -23.28 32.30
N PRO A 314 11.51 -22.63 31.23
CA PRO A 314 12.26 -21.37 31.23
C PRO A 314 11.30 -20.18 31.35
N LYS A 315 11.64 -19.21 32.21
CA LYS A 315 10.95 -17.91 32.27
C LYS A 315 11.02 -17.28 30.88
N LEU A 316 9.89 -17.16 30.18
CA LEU A 316 9.84 -16.47 28.90
C LEU A 316 10.18 -14.99 29.14
N PRO A 317 11.27 -14.46 28.57
CA PRO A 317 11.56 -13.03 28.66
C PRO A 317 10.45 -12.24 27.95
N SER A 318 10.21 -11.00 28.38
CA SER A 318 9.25 -10.11 27.73
C SER A 318 9.76 -9.55 26.39
N TRP A 319 10.95 -9.93 25.94
CA TRP A 319 11.52 -9.51 24.67
C TRP A 319 12.37 -10.63 24.07
N PHE A 320 12.49 -10.63 22.74
CA PHE A 320 13.22 -11.66 22.01
C PHE A 320 14.01 -11.04 20.86
N GLU A 321 15.30 -11.39 20.76
CA GLU A 321 16.22 -11.00 19.68
C GLU A 321 16.21 -12.00 18.51
N GLY A 322 16.83 -11.59 17.40
CA GLY A 322 17.05 -12.43 16.21
C GLY A 322 17.59 -13.83 16.52
N GLU A 323 17.25 -14.77 15.62
CA GLU A 323 17.33 -16.23 15.74
C GLU A 323 16.27 -16.97 16.58
N ALA A 324 15.39 -16.26 17.30
CA ALA A 324 14.00 -16.73 17.53
C ALA A 324 13.16 -16.69 16.21
N ILE A 325 13.86 -16.46 15.09
CA ILE A 325 13.50 -15.93 13.78
C ILE A 325 14.45 -16.57 12.74
N MET A 326 14.35 -17.88 12.49
CA MET A 326 14.87 -18.49 11.25
C MET A 326 13.69 -18.96 10.39
N ALA A 327 12.73 -18.08 10.18
CA ALA A 327 11.98 -18.10 8.94
C ALA A 327 12.81 -17.25 7.96
N PRO A 328 13.16 -17.76 6.76
CA PRO A 328 13.58 -16.90 5.66
C PRO A 328 12.62 -15.72 5.61
N SER A 329 13.09 -14.49 5.34
CA SER A 329 12.21 -13.33 5.20
C SER A 329 11.02 -13.71 4.31
N GLY A 330 9.91 -14.07 4.94
CA GLY A 330 8.74 -14.55 4.25
C GLY A 330 8.15 -13.40 3.46
N GLU A 331 7.12 -13.70 2.68
CA GLU A 331 6.26 -12.69 2.11
C GLU A 331 5.82 -11.71 3.23
N HIS A 332 5.93 -10.42 2.95
CA HIS A 332 5.87 -9.29 3.88
C HIS A 332 5.03 -9.53 5.16
N SER A 333 5.59 -9.18 6.33
CA SER A 333 4.88 -9.15 7.63
C SER A 333 4.52 -10.50 8.27
N ALA A 334 5.10 -11.64 7.85
CA ALA A 334 4.96 -12.93 8.54
C ALA A 334 5.52 -12.90 9.97
N LYS A 335 4.70 -13.28 10.97
CA LYS A 335 5.13 -13.42 12.37
C LYS A 335 5.78 -14.80 12.58
N PRO A 336 6.73 -14.94 13.53
CA PRO A 336 7.41 -16.23 13.73
C PRO A 336 6.48 -17.30 14.31
N GLU A 337 6.48 -18.49 13.73
CA GLU A 337 5.78 -19.68 14.24
C GLU A 337 6.18 -20.05 15.68
N LEU A 338 7.36 -19.61 16.12
CA LEU A 338 7.85 -19.83 17.48
C LEU A 338 6.91 -19.31 18.57
N PHE A 339 6.20 -18.20 18.32
CA PHE A 339 5.21 -17.70 19.28
C PHE A 339 4.05 -18.70 19.45
N LEU A 340 3.64 -19.37 18.37
CA LEU A 340 2.64 -20.43 18.39
C LEU A 340 3.18 -21.66 19.14
N ASP A 341 4.44 -22.05 18.91
CA ASP A 341 5.08 -23.16 19.64
C ASP A 341 5.11 -22.91 21.16
N TRP A 342 5.40 -21.68 21.58
CA TRP A 342 5.38 -21.31 23.00
C TRP A 342 3.98 -21.34 23.58
N ILE A 343 3.01 -20.80 22.85
CA ILE A 343 1.61 -20.84 23.27
C ILE A 343 1.15 -22.29 23.42
N ASP A 344 1.51 -23.18 22.50
CA ASP A 344 1.18 -24.61 22.59
C ASP A 344 1.83 -25.28 23.80
N LYS A 345 3.08 -24.95 24.10
CA LYS A 345 3.78 -25.49 25.28
C LYS A 345 3.15 -25.04 26.59
N LEU A 346 2.75 -23.77 26.67
CA LEU A 346 2.20 -23.17 27.89
C LEU A 346 0.71 -23.52 28.12
N TRP A 347 -0.05 -23.73 27.04
CA TRP A 347 -1.47 -24.07 27.10
C TRP A 347 -1.80 -25.30 26.24
N PRO A 348 -1.23 -26.48 26.52
CA PRO A 348 -1.36 -27.65 25.65
C PRO A 348 -2.81 -28.10 25.46
N ASN A 349 -3.65 -27.91 26.48
CA ASN A 349 -5.04 -28.40 26.52
C ASN A 349 -6.09 -27.31 26.28
N THR A 350 -5.70 -26.06 26.09
CA THR A 350 -6.65 -24.96 25.90
C THR A 350 -7.06 -24.91 24.42
N PRO A 351 -8.36 -24.88 24.09
CA PRO A 351 -8.80 -24.64 22.71
C PRO A 351 -8.33 -23.28 22.21
N LYS A 352 -7.70 -23.25 21.03
CA LYS A 352 -7.04 -22.05 20.48
C LYS A 352 -7.50 -21.75 19.07
N ILE A 353 -7.49 -20.47 18.73
CA ILE A 353 -7.70 -19.99 17.36
C ILE A 353 -6.66 -18.94 16.98
N GLU A 354 -6.15 -19.04 15.75
CA GLU A 354 -5.35 -17.99 15.11
C GLU A 354 -6.22 -17.22 14.11
N LEU A 355 -6.47 -15.96 14.41
CA LEU A 355 -7.11 -15.01 13.51
C LEU A 355 -6.05 -14.37 12.61
N ASN A 356 -6.40 -14.21 11.33
CA ASN A 356 -5.50 -13.79 10.25
C ASN A 356 -4.39 -14.82 9.94
N ARG A 357 -4.67 -16.12 10.11
CA ARG A 357 -3.76 -17.21 9.70
C ARG A 357 -3.47 -17.14 8.21
N ARG A 358 -2.22 -17.43 7.85
CA ARG A 358 -1.80 -17.70 6.47
C ARG A 358 -1.49 -19.18 6.31
N GLY A 359 -2.13 -19.82 5.35
CA GLY A 359 -1.98 -21.26 5.09
C GLY A 359 -2.80 -22.13 6.07
N PRO A 360 -2.39 -23.39 6.27
CA PRO A 360 -3.15 -24.34 7.07
C PRO A 360 -3.13 -24.01 8.56
N ALA A 361 -4.20 -24.44 9.23
CA ALA A 361 -4.28 -24.45 10.68
C ALA A 361 -3.19 -25.36 11.27
N ARG A 362 -2.64 -24.96 12.42
CA ARG A 362 -1.74 -25.82 13.19
C ARG A 362 -2.51 -26.97 13.83
N PRO A 363 -1.86 -28.11 14.12
CA PRO A 363 -2.49 -29.17 14.90
C PRO A 363 -3.05 -28.61 16.21
N ASN A 364 -4.31 -28.93 16.53
CA ASN A 364 -5.05 -28.44 17.71
C ASN A 364 -5.35 -26.93 17.73
N TRP A 365 -5.21 -26.23 16.60
CA TRP A 365 -5.66 -24.86 16.42
C TRP A 365 -6.80 -24.81 15.42
N SER A 366 -7.76 -23.93 15.67
CA SER A 366 -8.62 -23.40 14.62
C SER A 366 -7.88 -22.26 13.91
N ALA A 367 -8.20 -22.05 12.63
CA ALA A 367 -7.69 -20.94 11.84
C ALA A 367 -8.83 -20.13 11.24
N TRP A 368 -8.68 -18.83 11.22
CA TRP A 368 -9.58 -17.91 10.54
C TRP A 368 -8.77 -16.80 9.87
N GLY A 369 -9.27 -16.27 8.76
CA GLY A 369 -8.63 -15.17 8.04
C GLY A 369 -8.71 -15.39 6.53
N LEU A 370 -8.42 -14.35 5.75
CA LEU A 370 -8.50 -14.38 4.29
C LEU A 370 -7.67 -15.52 3.67
N GLU A 371 -6.44 -15.70 4.15
CA GLU A 371 -5.48 -16.68 3.63
C GLU A 371 -5.48 -17.99 4.42
N ALA A 372 -6.43 -18.20 5.33
CA ALA A 372 -6.54 -19.43 6.10
C ALA A 372 -7.10 -20.55 5.22
N GLU A 373 -6.35 -21.65 5.09
CA GLU A 373 -6.84 -22.89 4.50
C GLU A 373 -7.83 -23.54 5.47
N LEU A 374 -9.04 -23.81 4.98
CA LEU A 374 -10.07 -24.47 5.78
C LEU A 374 -9.98 -25.98 5.57
N PRO A 375 -10.29 -26.77 6.62
CA PRO A 375 -10.66 -28.16 6.39
C PRO A 375 -11.85 -28.24 5.41
N PRO A 376 -12.03 -29.38 4.73
CA PRO A 376 -13.20 -29.61 3.89
C PRO A 376 -14.47 -29.27 4.66
N HIS A 377 -15.36 -28.48 4.08
CA HIS A 377 -16.61 -28.08 4.71
C HIS A 377 -17.76 -28.20 3.71
N ASP A 378 -18.95 -28.41 4.24
CA ASP A 378 -20.17 -28.42 3.45
C ASP A 378 -20.45 -26.99 2.94
N PRO A 379 -20.61 -26.78 1.62
CA PRO A 379 -20.77 -25.45 1.04
C PRO A 379 -22.16 -24.82 1.33
N GLU A 380 -23.16 -25.59 1.77
CA GLU A 380 -24.49 -25.08 2.12
C GLU A 380 -24.60 -24.76 3.62
N THR A 381 -24.00 -25.57 4.49
CA THR A 381 -24.11 -25.40 5.96
C THR A 381 -22.89 -24.74 6.60
N GLY A 382 -21.73 -24.77 5.94
CA GLY A 382 -20.45 -24.32 6.49
C GLY A 382 -19.87 -25.25 7.56
N GLU A 383 -20.47 -26.42 7.78
CA GLU A 383 -19.98 -27.40 8.76
C GLU A 383 -18.73 -28.12 8.24
N ILE A 384 -17.77 -28.37 9.13
CA ILE A 384 -16.55 -29.11 8.79
C ILE A 384 -16.93 -30.55 8.48
N ILE A 385 -16.57 -31.02 7.29
CA ILE A 385 -16.66 -32.43 6.91
C ILE A 385 -15.49 -33.14 7.60
N GLU A 386 -15.78 -33.88 8.68
CA GLU A 386 -14.79 -34.75 9.30
C GLU A 386 -14.36 -35.83 8.30
N GLY A 387 -13.16 -35.68 7.74
CA GLY A 387 -12.46 -36.76 7.06
C GLY A 387 -11.68 -37.57 8.11
N ASP A 388 -11.77 -38.90 8.04
CA ASP A 388 -10.97 -39.82 8.87
C ASP A 388 -9.52 -39.33 8.94
N GLN A 389 -9.08 -38.91 10.12
CA GLN A 389 -7.66 -38.70 10.37
C GLN A 389 -6.96 -40.06 10.34
N PRO A 390 -5.81 -40.21 9.65
CA PRO A 390 -5.06 -41.45 9.65
C PRO A 390 -4.49 -41.81 11.03
#